data_AF-A0A179D273-F1
#
_entry.id   AF-A0A179D273-F1
#
_cell.length_a   1.000
_cell.length_b   1.000
_cell.length_c   1.000
_cell.angle_alpha   90.00
_cell.angle_beta   90.00
_cell.angle_gamma   90.00
#
_symmetry.space_group_name_H-M   'P 1'
#
loop_
_entity.id
_entity.type
_entity.pdbx_description
1 polymer ?
#
loop_
_entity_poly.entity_id
_entity_poly.type
_entity_poly.pdbx_seq_one_letter_code
_entity_poly.pdbx_strand_id
1 'polypeptide(L)'
;MDYLLRYTDSFPIAVVEAEPENEPPEKGLEQAKGYAKDLGLAFAYGTNGHRILEYDFFTHSTREIDRFPTPQELWERWKQNTGLEVPQPGRVAEAPAVYLLVIFLDIVKFLATFKEYSSSYNPPVNIFLSSFFARSNY
;
A
#
# COMPACT_ATOMS: atom_id res chain seq x y z
N MET A 1 10.15 7.16 -6.13
CA MET A 1 9.97 5.83 -5.51
C MET A 1 11.16 4.97 -5.89
N ASP A 2 12.00 4.63 -4.92
CA ASP A 2 13.14 3.72 -5.13
C ASP A 2 12.81 2.26 -4.77
N TYR A 3 12.11 2.03 -3.66
CA TYR A 3 11.75 0.68 -3.22
C TYR A 3 10.28 0.56 -2.83
N LEU A 4 9.68 -0.59 -3.14
CA LEU A 4 8.34 -0.97 -2.73
C LEU A 4 8.42 -2.19 -1.82
N LEU A 5 8.02 -2.03 -0.57
CA LEU A 5 8.00 -3.10 0.42
C LEU A 5 6.70 -3.89 0.31
N ARG A 6 6.84 -5.20 0.25
CA ARG A 6 5.75 -6.16 0.06
C ARG A 6 5.75 -7.15 1.23
N TYR A 7 4.57 -7.41 1.81
CA TYR A 7 4.41 -8.51 2.76
C TYR A 7 4.22 -9.84 2.01
N THR A 8 3.44 -9.81 0.92
CA THR A 8 3.36 -10.86 -0.10
C THR A 8 3.43 -10.22 -1.48
N ASP A 9 3.66 -11.01 -2.54
CA ASP A 9 3.75 -10.50 -3.91
C ASP A 9 2.54 -9.65 -4.31
N SER A 10 1.35 -10.01 -3.84
CA SER A 10 0.09 -9.31 -4.11
C SER A 10 -0.27 -8.24 -3.07
N PHE A 11 0.55 -8.04 -2.04
CA PHE A 11 0.25 -7.11 -0.94
C PHE A 11 1.42 -6.15 -0.68
N PRO A 12 1.52 -5.05 -1.47
CA PRO A 12 2.41 -3.94 -1.14
C PRO A 12 1.91 -3.24 0.12
N ILE A 13 2.82 -2.88 1.02
CA ILE A 13 2.47 -2.34 2.33
C ILE A 13 3.15 -1.00 2.62
N ALA A 14 4.30 -0.74 2.00
CA ALA A 14 5.02 0.50 2.19
C ALA A 14 5.93 0.86 1.01
N VAL A 15 6.35 2.11 0.94
CA VAL A 15 7.28 2.63 -0.06
C VAL A 15 8.46 3.33 0.61
N VAL A 16 9.64 3.27 0.00
CA VAL A 16 10.86 3.95 0.46
C VAL A 16 11.42 4.83 -0.64
N GLU A 17 11.75 6.07 -0.29
CA GLU A 17 12.56 6.97 -1.10
C GLU A 17 13.91 7.22 -0.43
N ALA A 18 14.98 7.09 -1.21
CA ALA A 18 16.32 7.42 -0.80
C ALA A 18 16.74 8.76 -1.43
N GLU A 19 17.40 9.59 -0.63
CA GLU A 19 18.07 10.80 -1.08
C GLU A 19 19.58 10.66 -0.86
N PRO A 20 20.40 11.46 -1.56
CA PRO A 20 21.83 11.55 -1.28
C PRO A 20 22.14 11.86 0.19
N GLU A 21 23.30 11.41 0.68
CA GLU A 21 23.74 11.56 2.09
C GLU A 21 23.71 13.01 2.60
N ASN A 22 24.02 13.95 1.71
CA ASN A 22 24.07 15.38 1.99
C ASN A 22 22.72 16.09 1.88
N GLU A 23 21.65 15.38 1.52
CA GLU A 23 20.30 15.93 1.39
C GLU A 23 19.43 15.57 2.62
N PRO A 24 18.42 16.39 2.94
CA PRO A 24 17.48 16.11 4.01
C PRO A 24 16.55 14.93 3.66
N PRO A 25 16.43 13.89 4.52
CA PRO A 25 15.53 12.75 4.30
C PRO A 25 14.05 13.15 4.24
N GLU A 26 13.69 14.32 4.79
CA GLU A 26 12.35 14.91 4.74
C GLU A 26 11.88 15.11 3.29
N LYS A 27 12.80 15.45 2.37
CA LYS A 27 12.50 15.62 0.95
C LYS A 27 12.07 14.29 0.31
N GLY A 28 12.80 13.21 0.61
CA GLY A 28 12.43 11.87 0.18
C GLY A 28 11.10 11.43 0.79
N LEU A 29 10.87 11.74 2.07
CA LEU A 29 9.62 11.39 2.74
C LEU A 29 8.38 12.04 2.10
N GLU A 30 8.45 13.32 1.71
CA GLU A 30 7.31 13.98 1.04
C GLU A 30 6.99 13.34 -0.32
N GLN A 31 8.02 12.94 -1.08
CA GLN A 31 7.82 12.18 -2.31
C GLN A 31 7.20 10.80 -2.03
N ALA A 32 7.74 10.08 -1.03
CA ALA A 32 7.24 8.77 -0.60
C ALA A 32 5.76 8.83 -0.16
N LYS A 33 5.34 9.89 0.56
CA LYS A 33 3.94 10.12 0.94
C LYS A 33 3.03 10.28 -0.27
N GLY A 34 3.48 10.99 -1.31
CA GLY A 34 2.76 11.12 -2.57
C GLY A 34 2.48 9.75 -3.21
N TYR A 35 3.54 8.96 -3.40
CA TYR A 35 3.42 7.61 -3.95
C TYR A 35 2.57 6.67 -3.09
N ALA A 36 2.78 6.68 -1.78
CA ALA A 36 1.99 5.86 -0.85
C ALA A 36 0.51 6.19 -0.93
N LYS A 37 0.16 7.48 -1.02
CA LYS A 37 -1.23 7.92 -1.17
C LYS A 37 -1.83 7.44 -2.49
N ASP A 38 -1.11 7.58 -3.60
CA ASP A 38 -1.60 7.18 -4.92
C ASP A 38 -1.78 5.65 -5.03
N LEU A 39 -0.95 4.89 -4.33
CA LEU A 39 -0.98 3.42 -4.31
C LEU A 39 -1.82 2.82 -3.17
N GLY A 40 -2.36 3.64 -2.27
CA GLY A 40 -3.13 3.18 -1.10
C GLY A 40 -2.29 2.40 -0.07
N LEU A 41 -1.02 2.75 0.10
CA LEU A 41 -0.10 2.09 1.03
C LEU A 41 -0.21 2.68 2.45
N ALA A 42 0.05 1.86 3.45
CA ALA A 42 -0.11 2.23 4.85
C ALA A 42 1.09 3.01 5.43
N PHE A 43 2.28 2.83 4.86
CA PHE A 43 3.50 3.45 5.38
C PHE A 43 4.35 4.03 4.25
N ALA A 44 5.02 5.14 4.54
CA ALA A 44 5.99 5.78 3.66
C ALA A 44 7.28 6.06 4.40
N TYR A 45 8.42 5.88 3.74
CA TYR A 45 9.73 6.12 4.32
C TYR A 45 10.58 7.04 3.46
N GLY A 46 11.33 7.93 4.12
CA GLY A 46 12.39 8.74 3.52
C GLY A 46 13.70 8.49 4.25
N THR A 47 14.81 8.32 3.52
CA THR A 47 16.14 8.16 4.13
C THR A 47 17.23 8.83 3.31
N ASN A 48 18.30 9.26 3.97
CA ASN A 48 19.53 9.71 3.33
C ASN A 48 20.73 8.79 3.66
N GLY A 49 20.46 7.58 4.14
CA GLY A 49 21.49 6.63 4.58
C GLY A 49 21.95 6.80 6.04
N HIS A 50 21.63 7.92 6.69
CA HIS A 50 21.93 8.12 8.13
C HIS A 50 20.68 8.14 9.00
N ARG A 51 19.64 8.85 8.53
CA ARG A 51 18.37 8.96 9.23
C ARG A 51 17.28 8.28 8.42
N ILE A 52 16.29 7.74 9.11
CA ILE A 52 15.12 7.12 8.49
C ILE A 52 13.89 7.79 9.10
N LEU A 53 13.08 8.41 8.26
CA LEU A 53 11.79 8.95 8.65
C LEU A 53 10.69 8.01 8.18
N GLU A 54 9.74 7.74 9.05
CA GLU A 54 8.51 6.99 8.78
C GLU A 54 7.31 7.93 8.87
N TYR A 55 6.43 7.85 7.88
CA TYR A 55 5.07 8.38 7.96
C TYR A 55 4.08 7.22 7.99
N ASP A 56 3.24 7.21 9.02
CA ASP A 56 2.18 6.21 9.24
C ASP A 56 0.83 6.83 8.87
N PHE A 57 0.15 6.24 7.88
CA PHE A 57 -1.15 6.73 7.40
C PHE A 57 -2.33 6.37 8.31
N PHE A 58 -2.16 5.48 9.28
CA PHE A 58 -3.17 5.22 10.31
C PHE A 58 -3.15 6.32 11.37
N THR A 59 -1.95 6.66 11.88
CA THR A 59 -1.80 7.66 12.95
C THR A 59 -1.63 9.08 12.42
N HIS A 60 -1.37 9.25 11.12
CA HIS A 60 -1.07 10.52 10.45
C HIS A 60 0.14 11.26 11.06
N SER A 61 1.14 10.51 11.53
CA SER A 61 2.31 11.06 12.20
C SER A 61 3.61 10.69 11.50
N THR A 62 4.55 11.64 11.48
CA THR A 62 5.95 11.39 11.12
C THR A 62 6.78 11.10 12.37
N ARG A 63 7.69 10.13 12.29
CA ARG A 63 8.73 9.92 13.31
C ARG A 63 10.05 9.50 12.68
N GLU A 64 11.13 9.77 13.40
CA GLU A 64 12.44 9.20 13.10
C GLU A 64 12.56 7.81 13.75
N ILE A 65 13.16 6.85 13.03
CA ILE A 65 13.35 5.47 13.47
C ILE A 65 14.80 5.03 13.23
N ASP A 66 15.30 4.14 14.10
CA ASP A 66 16.69 3.69 14.04
C ASP A 66 16.93 2.58 12.98
N ARG A 67 15.86 1.90 12.54
CA ARG A 67 15.90 0.86 11.52
C ARG A 67 14.57 0.73 10.80
N PHE A 68 14.60 0.26 9.56
CA PHE A 68 13.37 -0.16 8.88
C PHE A 68 12.66 -1.29 9.66
N PRO A 69 11.31 -1.24 9.77
CA PRO A 69 10.56 -2.36 10.30
C PRO A 69 10.62 -3.56 9.35
N THR A 70 10.55 -4.76 9.92
CA THR A 70 10.43 -6.00 9.15
C THR A 70 9.04 -6.10 8.51
N PRO A 71 8.88 -6.88 7.41
CA PRO A 71 7.57 -7.10 6.80
C PRO A 71 6.51 -7.60 7.80
N GLN A 72 6.90 -8.44 8.76
CA GLN A 72 6.02 -8.95 9.80
C GLN A 72 5.56 -7.83 10.77
N GLU A 73 6.47 -6.95 11.19
CA GLU A 73 6.12 -5.81 12.05
C GLU A 73 5.14 -4.85 11.35
N LEU A 74 5.33 -4.60 10.05
CA LEU A 74 4.40 -3.79 9.25
C LEU A 74 3.03 -4.46 9.12
N TRP A 75 3.00 -5.77 8.90
CA TRP A 75 1.76 -6.54 8.81
C TRP A 75 0.98 -6.53 10.13
N GLU A 76 1.66 -6.67 11.26
CA GLU A 76 1.03 -6.60 12.58
C GLU A 76 0.41 -5.24 12.86
N ARG A 77 1.14 -4.15 12.56
CA ARG A 77 0.60 -2.78 12.66
C ARG A 77 -0.60 -2.58 11.73
N TRP A 78 -0.53 -3.09 10.50
CA TRP A 78 -1.64 -3.00 9.56
C TRP A 78 -2.90 -3.71 10.09
N LYS A 79 -2.78 -4.97 10.52
CA LYS A 79 -3.90 -5.72 11.10
C LYS A 79 -4.54 -5.03 12.30
N GLN A 80 -3.72 -4.49 13.20
CA GLN A 80 -4.19 -3.78 14.39
C GLN A 80 -5.02 -2.54 14.01
N ASN A 81 -4.60 -1.79 13.01
CA ASN A 81 -5.27 -0.56 12.59
C ASN A 81 -6.46 -0.78 11.64
N THR A 82 -6.54 -1.94 10.96
CA THR A 82 -7.70 -2.30 10.13
C THR A 82 -8.77 -3.12 10.87
N GLY A 83 -8.55 -3.41 12.16
CA GLY A 83 -9.49 -4.19 12.97
C GLY A 83 -9.55 -5.68 12.59
N LEU A 84 -8.52 -6.21 11.91
CA LEU A 84 -8.38 -7.64 11.71
C LEU A 84 -7.78 -8.27 12.96
N GLU A 85 -8.63 -8.52 13.96
CA GLU A 85 -8.26 -9.42 15.03
C GLU A 85 -8.09 -10.83 14.45
N VAL A 86 -6.91 -11.42 14.67
CA VAL A 86 -6.72 -12.85 14.45
C VAL A 86 -7.70 -13.57 15.38
N PRO A 87 -8.62 -14.43 14.89
CA PRO A 87 -9.48 -15.19 15.77
C PRO A 87 -8.60 -16.00 16.73
N GLN A 88 -8.77 -15.80 18.04
CA GLN A 88 -8.16 -16.69 19.00
C GLN A 88 -8.62 -18.12 18.70
N PRO A 89 -7.72 -19.12 18.68
CA PRO A 89 -8.09 -20.49 18.35
C PRO A 89 -9.14 -20.97 19.37
N GLY A 90 -10.41 -21.02 18.93
CA GLY A 90 -11.57 -21.28 19.78
C GLY A 90 -12.83 -20.48 19.45
N ARG A 91 -12.74 -19.38 18.68
CA ARG A 91 -13.93 -18.69 18.16
C ARG A 91 -13.95 -18.77 16.63
N VAL A 92 -14.93 -19.50 16.10
CA VAL A 92 -15.31 -19.43 14.68
C VAL A 92 -15.94 -18.06 14.48
N ALA A 93 -15.13 -17.06 14.12
CA ALA A 93 -15.62 -15.76 13.70
C ALA A 93 -15.68 -15.78 12.17
N GLU A 94 -16.89 -15.69 11.64
CA GLU A 94 -17.15 -15.37 10.23
C GLU A 94 -16.30 -14.16 9.84
N ALA A 95 -15.59 -14.25 8.71
CA ALA A 95 -14.75 -13.16 8.23
C ALA A 95 -15.61 -11.88 8.15
N PRO A 96 -15.25 -10.79 8.85
CA PRO A 96 -16.09 -9.61 8.87
C PRO A 96 -16.23 -9.05 7.45
N ALA A 97 -17.46 -8.78 7.02
CA ALA A 97 -17.83 -8.22 5.71
C ALA A 97 -17.05 -6.95 5.33
N VAL A 98 -16.39 -6.30 6.31
CA VAL A 98 -15.45 -5.19 6.14
C VAL A 98 -14.28 -5.56 5.22
N TYR A 99 -13.76 -6.79 5.25
CA TYR A 99 -12.64 -7.20 4.39
C TYR A 99 -13.02 -7.18 2.90
N LEU A 100 -14.20 -7.74 2.59
CA LEU A 100 -14.76 -7.67 1.25
C LEU A 100 -15.04 -6.22 0.87
N LEU A 101 -15.53 -5.39 1.79
CA LEU A 101 -15.84 -4.00 1.48
C LEU A 101 -14.57 -3.16 1.23
N VAL A 102 -13.50 -3.30 2.02
CA VAL A 102 -12.25 -2.55 1.82
C VAL A 102 -11.60 -2.96 0.50
N ILE A 103 -11.44 -4.26 0.26
CA ILE A 103 -10.89 -4.76 -1.01
C ILE A 103 -11.79 -4.39 -2.18
N PHE A 104 -13.11 -4.49 -2.03
CA PHE A 104 -14.05 -4.10 -3.08
C PHE A 104 -14.00 -2.59 -3.33
N LEU A 105 -13.89 -1.75 -2.31
CA LEU A 105 -13.74 -0.31 -2.46
C LEU A 105 -12.40 0.05 -3.11
N ASP A 106 -11.32 -0.66 -2.78
CA ASP A 106 -10.00 -0.45 -3.41
C ASP A 106 -10.00 -0.92 -4.87
N ILE A 107 -10.66 -2.04 -5.18
CA ILE A 107 -10.89 -2.50 -6.56
C ILE A 107 -11.77 -1.50 -7.31
N VAL A 108 -12.86 -1.02 -6.72
CA VAL A 108 -13.76 -0.05 -7.34
C VAL A 108 -13.06 1.30 -7.56
N LYS A 109 -12.24 1.76 -6.60
CA LYS A 109 -11.40 2.96 -6.78
C LYS A 109 -10.37 2.76 -7.88
N PHE A 110 -9.66 1.63 -7.90
CA PHE A 110 -8.71 1.29 -8.95
C PHE A 110 -9.36 1.26 -10.34
N LEU A 111 -10.56 0.66 -10.46
CA LEU A 111 -11.33 0.63 -11.71
C LEU A 111 -11.84 2.02 -12.11
N ALA A 112 -12.23 2.87 -11.15
CA ALA A 112 -12.66 4.24 -11.41
C ALA A 112 -11.48 5.10 -11.91
N THR A 113 -10.33 5.02 -11.24
CA THR A 113 -9.09 5.69 -11.66
C THR A 113 -8.61 5.20 -13.02
N PHE A 114 -8.71 3.89 -13.30
CA PHE A 114 -8.39 3.34 -14.62
C PHE A 114 -9.35 3.83 -15.72
N LYS A 115 -10.64 3.99 -15.42
CA LYS A 115 -11.63 4.51 -16.37
C LYS A 115 -11.41 5.98 -16.70
N GLU A 116 -11.02 6.79 -15.71
CA GLU A 116 -10.61 8.19 -15.94
C GLU A 116 -9.30 8.26 -16.74
N TYR A 117 -8.34 7.40 -16.43
CA TYR A 117 -7.07 7.29 -17.17
C TYR A 117 -7.30 6.89 -18.64
N SER A 118 -8.16 5.89 -18.89
CA SER A 118 -8.55 5.43 -20.24
C SER A 118 -9.37 6.45 -21.02
N SER A 119 -10.09 7.37 -20.38
CA SER A 119 -10.81 8.44 -21.08
C SER A 119 -9.89 9.56 -21.58
N SER A 120 -8.66 9.63 -21.07
CA SER A 120 -7.66 10.65 -21.43
C SER A 120 -6.66 10.16 -22.50
N TYR A 121 -6.62 8.85 -22.78
CA TYR A 121 -5.68 8.24 -23.71
C TYR A 121 -6.37 7.23 -24.64
N ASN A 122 -6.25 7.43 -25.95
CA ASN A 122 -6.67 6.46 -26.97
C ASN A 122 -5.44 5.90 -27.72
N PRO A 123 -4.86 4.77 -27.29
CA PRO A 123 -4.07 3.92 -28.17
C PRO A 123 -4.64 2.49 -28.28
N PRO A 124 -4.35 1.79 -29.38
CA PRO A 124 -4.88 0.47 -29.65
C PRO A 124 -4.18 -0.57 -28.77
N VAL A 125 -4.93 -1.59 -28.38
CA VAL A 125 -4.56 -2.99 -28.08
C VAL A 125 -5.39 -3.49 -26.89
N ASN A 126 -6.62 -3.82 -27.28
CA ASN A 126 -7.48 -4.81 -26.70
C ASN A 126 -6.73 -6.15 -26.60
N ILE A 127 -6.27 -6.58 -25.41
CA ILE A 127 -5.83 -7.97 -25.13
C ILE A 127 -5.89 -8.32 -23.62
N PHE A 128 -5.85 -7.36 -22.69
CA PHE A 128 -5.77 -7.71 -21.26
C PHE A 128 -7.09 -8.08 -20.57
N LEU A 129 -8.25 -7.81 -21.20
CA LEU A 129 -9.56 -7.95 -20.55
C LEU A 129 -10.37 -9.20 -20.97
N SER A 130 -9.99 -9.94 -22.00
CA SER A 130 -10.73 -11.17 -22.37
C SER A 130 -10.43 -12.34 -21.42
N SER A 131 -9.23 -12.38 -20.83
CA SER A 131 -8.80 -13.45 -19.92
C SER A 131 -9.29 -13.27 -18.48
N PHE A 132 -9.62 -12.05 -18.05
CA PHE A 132 -10.11 -11.77 -16.70
C PHE A 132 -11.62 -12.05 -16.55
N PHE A 133 -12.44 -11.74 -17.57
CA PHE A 133 -13.88 -11.99 -17.52
C PHE A 133 -14.29 -13.44 -17.81
N ALA A 134 -13.45 -14.23 -18.49
CA ALA A 134 -13.75 -15.63 -18.81
C ALA A 134 -13.71 -16.58 -17.59
N ARG A 135 -13.10 -16.16 -16.48
CA ARG A 135 -12.92 -17.01 -15.28
C ARG A 135 -13.92 -16.76 -14.16
N SER A 136 -14.88 -15.85 -14.36
CA SER A 136 -15.91 -15.52 -13.37
C SER A 136 -17.29 -16.12 -13.68
N ASN A 137 -17.39 -17.04 -14.64
CA ASN A 137 -18.65 -17.68 -15.06
C ASN A 137 -18.57 -19.22 -15.20
N TYR A 138 -17.74 -19.89 -14.41
CA TYR A 138 -17.84 -21.33 -14.17
C TYR A 138 -17.46 -21.67 -12.73
#